data_AF-A0A536RAK9-F1
#
_entry.id   AF-A0A536RAK9-F1
#
_cell.length_a   1.000
_cell.length_b   1.000
_cell.length_c   1.000
_cell.angle_alpha   90.00
_cell.angle_beta   90.00
_cell.angle_gamma   90.00
#
_symmetry.space_group_name_H-M   'P 1'
#
loop_
_entity.id
_entity.type
_entity.pdbx_description
1 polymer ?
#
loop_
_entity_poly.entity_id
_entity_poly.type
_entity_poly.pdbx_seq_one_letter_code
_entity_poly.pdbx_strand_id
1 'polypeptide(L)'
;MSTEIPPRPIESGALQILATEHWSLLATRALTYQESLGRVNMFLTILSGAVIALALVAQADHFGPAFFAIAIFMLAVVFLVGVFTVARLMALNRDDFRWVLGMNRLRNAYLDLHPELEPHFTTSPYDDLAGALQTLGVETSGADRLGSMFHGLQTLPGMLSLIVAAVGGGIGGLIAAGFGAPAGIVLLSGIAAFVLSAVGMGYWGSRSVRRLSPGLAARFPGPRKPPT
;
A
#
# COMPACT_ATOMS: atom_id res chain seq x y z
N MET A 1 -45.69 -28.93 -11.52
CA MET A 1 -44.41 -29.49 -12.00
C MET A 1 -43.68 -28.36 -12.69
N SER A 2 -42.77 -27.68 -11.98
CA SER A 2 -41.90 -26.67 -12.59
C SER A 2 -40.86 -27.41 -13.41
N THR A 3 -40.93 -27.27 -14.73
CA THR A 3 -39.89 -27.74 -15.66
C THR A 3 -38.66 -26.86 -15.46
N GLU A 4 -37.75 -27.26 -14.59
CA GLU A 4 -36.37 -26.78 -14.62
C GLU A 4 -35.77 -27.21 -15.96
N ILE A 5 -35.68 -26.27 -16.89
CA ILE A 5 -34.93 -26.46 -18.13
C ILE A 5 -33.46 -26.49 -17.69
N PRO A 6 -32.73 -27.60 -17.91
CA PRO A 6 -31.31 -27.64 -17.55
C PRO A 6 -30.58 -26.51 -18.29
N PRO A 7 -29.63 -25.81 -17.63
CA PRO A 7 -28.88 -24.73 -18.26
C PRO A 7 -28.23 -25.25 -19.53
N ARG A 8 -28.23 -24.43 -20.58
CA ARG A 8 -27.70 -24.86 -21.88
C ARG A 8 -26.22 -25.22 -21.68
N PRO A 9 -25.70 -26.34 -22.22
CA PRO A 9 -24.34 -26.81 -21.96
C PRO A 9 -23.24 -25.75 -22.17
N ILE A 10 -23.47 -24.79 -23.07
CA ILE A 10 -22.56 -23.68 -23.39
C ILE A 10 -22.53 -22.63 -22.27
N GLU A 11 -23.66 -22.34 -21.62
CA GLU A 11 -23.75 -21.38 -20.50
C GLU A 11 -23.02 -21.92 -19.26
N SER A 12 -23.16 -23.22 -18.98
CA SER A 12 -22.44 -23.90 -17.89
C SER A 12 -20.91 -23.84 -18.09
N GLY A 13 -20.43 -24.08 -19.31
CA GLY A 13 -19.00 -23.97 -19.63
C GLY A 13 -18.46 -22.55 -19.50
N ALA A 14 -19.21 -21.54 -19.95
CA ALA A 14 -18.83 -20.13 -19.80
C ALA A 14 -18.75 -19.71 -18.32
N LEU A 15 -19.74 -20.07 -17.51
CA LEU A 15 -19.74 -19.82 -16.07
C LEU A 15 -18.56 -20.48 -15.37
N GLN A 16 -18.21 -21.72 -15.74
CA GLN A 16 -17.06 -22.40 -15.18
C GLN A 16 -15.73 -21.70 -15.51
N ILE A 17 -15.55 -21.21 -16.74
CA ILE A 17 -14.36 -20.47 -17.15
C ILE A 17 -14.26 -19.15 -16.37
N LEU A 18 -15.36 -18.39 -16.29
CA LEU A 18 -15.39 -17.14 -15.53
C LEU A 18 -15.11 -17.36 -14.03
N ALA A 19 -15.70 -18.40 -13.44
CA ALA A 19 -15.45 -18.79 -12.05
C ALA A 19 -13.98 -19.15 -11.82
N THR A 20 -13.38 -19.92 -12.73
CA THR A 20 -11.96 -20.30 -12.65
C THR A 20 -11.05 -19.08 -12.72
N GLU A 21 -11.35 -18.12 -13.61
CA GLU A 21 -10.62 -16.85 -13.68
C GLU A 21 -10.79 -16.03 -12.40
N HIS A 22 -12.00 -15.99 -11.82
CA HIS A 22 -12.24 -15.28 -10.56
C HIS A 22 -11.42 -15.88 -9.40
N TRP A 23 -11.36 -17.21 -9.30
CA TRP A 23 -10.53 -17.90 -8.32
C TRP A 23 -9.02 -17.67 -8.56
N SER A 24 -8.59 -17.62 -9.81
CA SER A 24 -7.21 -17.27 -10.20
C SER A 24 -6.82 -15.86 -9.73
N LEU A 25 -7.70 -14.87 -9.91
CA LEU A 25 -7.49 -13.51 -9.42
C LEU A 25 -7.46 -13.44 -7.89
N LEU A 26 -8.34 -14.16 -7.19
CA LEU A 26 -8.32 -14.26 -5.72
C LEU A 26 -6.99 -14.85 -5.22
N ALA A 27 -6.49 -15.89 -5.88
CA ALA A 27 -5.20 -16.50 -5.53
C ALA A 27 -4.03 -15.53 -5.74
N THR A 28 -4.02 -14.80 -6.86
CA THR A 28 -2.99 -13.80 -7.17
C THR A 28 -3.02 -12.64 -6.16
N ARG A 29 -4.22 -12.22 -5.74
CA ARG A 29 -4.42 -11.23 -4.70
C ARG A 29 -3.86 -11.69 -3.35
N ALA A 30 -4.14 -12.94 -2.96
CA ALA A 30 -3.59 -13.52 -1.74
C ALA A 30 -2.04 -13.54 -1.77
N LEU A 31 -1.43 -13.92 -2.89
CA LEU A 31 0.03 -13.88 -3.06
C LEU A 31 0.59 -12.46 -2.97
N THR A 32 -0.12 -11.46 -3.50
CA THR A 32 0.25 -10.05 -3.40
C THR A 32 0.28 -9.59 -1.93
N TYR A 33 -0.71 -9.98 -1.12
CA TYR A 33 -0.71 -9.72 0.32
C TYR A 33 0.42 -10.44 1.06
N GLN A 34 0.69 -11.71 0.72
CA GLN A 34 1.79 -12.46 1.32
C GLN A 34 3.15 -11.82 1.02
N GLU A 35 3.37 -11.36 -0.22
CA GLU A 35 4.59 -10.61 -0.54
C GLU A 35 4.68 -9.32 0.29
N SER A 36 3.59 -8.54 0.37
CA SER A 36 3.53 -7.31 1.14
C SER A 36 3.91 -7.54 2.63
N LEU A 37 3.26 -8.52 3.27
CA LEU A 37 3.54 -8.86 4.67
C LEU A 37 4.96 -9.39 4.87
N GLY A 38 5.44 -10.23 3.94
CA GLY A 38 6.82 -10.73 3.97
C GLY A 38 7.85 -9.60 3.90
N ARG A 39 7.64 -8.62 3.02
CA ARG A 39 8.51 -7.43 2.87
C ARG A 39 8.53 -6.57 4.13
N VAL A 40 7.36 -6.33 4.74
CA VAL A 40 7.25 -5.58 6.00
C VAL A 40 7.99 -6.30 7.12
N ASN A 41 7.74 -7.61 7.29
CA ASN A 41 8.38 -8.40 8.34
C ASN A 41 9.91 -8.41 8.18
N MET A 42 10.42 -8.64 6.97
CA MET A 42 11.86 -8.59 6.70
C MET A 42 12.46 -7.23 7.09
N PHE A 43 11.81 -6.12 6.73
CA PHE A 43 12.29 -4.79 7.12
C PHE A 43 12.28 -4.59 8.65
N LEU A 44 11.20 -4.96 9.33
CA LEU A 44 11.11 -4.83 10.80
C LEU A 44 12.17 -5.67 11.52
N THR A 45 12.48 -6.87 11.01
CA THR A 45 13.58 -7.70 11.51
C THR A 45 14.93 -7.02 11.32
N ILE A 46 15.21 -6.47 10.12
CA ILE A 46 16.47 -5.74 9.85
C ILE A 46 16.59 -4.51 10.73
N LEU A 47 15.53 -3.70 10.84
CA LEU A 47 15.50 -2.51 11.68
C LEU A 47 15.73 -2.86 13.16
N SER A 48 15.05 -3.90 13.67
CA SER A 48 15.22 -4.36 15.05
C SER A 48 16.65 -4.83 15.30
N GLY A 49 17.21 -5.64 14.40
CA GLY A 49 18.59 -6.10 14.50
C GLY A 49 19.61 -4.95 14.47
N ALA A 50 19.39 -3.96 13.60
CA ALA A 50 20.22 -2.76 13.55
C ALA A 50 20.16 -1.97 14.87
N VAL A 51 18.97 -1.72 15.41
CA VAL A 51 18.83 -1.00 16.69
C VAL A 51 19.49 -1.74 17.84
N ILE A 52 19.33 -3.08 17.92
CA ILE A 52 20.00 -3.91 18.93
C ILE A 52 21.51 -3.82 18.79
N ALA A 53 22.05 -3.95 17.57
CA ALA A 53 23.48 -3.83 17.31
C ALA A 53 24.02 -2.43 17.69
N LEU A 54 23.28 -1.35 17.41
CA LEU A 54 23.67 0.00 17.85
C LEU A 54 23.67 0.14 19.35
N ALA A 55 22.73 -0.46 20.06
CA ALA A 55 22.73 -0.43 21.52
C ALA A 55 24.00 -1.11 22.09
N LEU A 56 24.44 -2.21 21.49
CA LEU A 56 25.68 -2.90 21.89
C LEU A 56 26.93 -2.06 21.57
N VAL A 57 26.99 -1.46 20.39
CA VAL A 57 28.11 -0.56 20.00
C VAL A 57 28.16 0.67 20.90
N ALA A 58 27.00 1.25 21.24
CA ALA A 58 26.91 2.38 22.16
C ALA A 58 27.45 2.06 23.55
N GLN A 59 27.16 0.86 24.05
CA GLN A 59 27.69 0.38 25.34
C GLN A 59 29.21 0.18 25.31
N ALA A 60 29.76 -0.28 24.18
CA ALA A 60 31.19 -0.49 24.03
C ALA A 60 31.98 0.82 23.87
N ASP A 61 31.52 1.71 22.98
CA ASP A 61 32.22 2.95 22.61
C ASP A 61 31.81 4.17 23.47
N HIS A 62 30.84 4.01 24.37
CA HIS A 62 30.33 5.07 25.24
C HIS A 62 29.89 6.33 24.47
N PHE A 63 29.21 6.14 23.34
CA PHE A 63 28.81 7.21 22.40
C PHE A 63 30.00 8.03 21.84
N GLY A 64 31.15 7.40 21.64
CA GLY A 64 32.31 7.99 21.00
C GLY A 64 32.17 8.19 19.47
N PRO A 65 33.24 8.67 18.80
CA PRO A 65 33.22 8.94 17.36
C PRO A 65 32.94 7.69 16.50
N ALA A 66 33.37 6.50 16.95
CA ALA A 66 33.15 5.26 16.22
C ALA A 66 31.67 4.87 16.23
N PHE A 67 30.98 5.07 17.36
CA PHE A 67 29.52 4.90 17.45
C PHE A 67 28.79 5.75 16.41
N PHE A 68 29.08 7.04 16.31
CA PHE A 68 28.38 7.91 15.34
C PHE A 68 28.60 7.46 13.89
N ALA A 69 29.83 7.11 13.52
CA ALA A 69 30.13 6.63 12.17
C ALA A 69 29.38 5.33 11.83
N ILE A 70 29.41 4.35 12.74
CA ILE A 70 28.73 3.06 12.56
C ILE A 70 27.20 3.25 12.55
N ALA A 71 26.67 4.10 13.44
CA ALA A 71 25.25 4.39 13.55
C ALA A 71 24.69 5.05 12.28
N ILE A 72 25.37 6.09 11.78
CA ILE A 72 24.96 6.78 10.55
C ILE A 72 25.01 5.81 9.37
N PHE A 73 26.09 5.04 9.21
CA PHE A 73 26.20 4.08 8.11
C PHE A 73 25.09 3.03 8.17
N MET A 74 24.91 2.37 9.31
CA MET A 74 23.93 1.30 9.43
C MET A 74 22.49 1.81 9.28
N LEU A 75 22.15 2.95 9.90
CA LEU A 75 20.82 3.53 9.73
C LEU A 75 20.59 4.02 8.30
N ALA A 76 21.61 4.50 7.58
CA ALA A 76 21.47 4.84 6.17
C ALA A 76 21.12 3.62 5.31
N VAL A 77 21.74 2.47 5.58
CA VAL A 77 21.38 1.19 4.92
C VAL A 77 19.94 0.81 5.27
N VAL A 78 19.55 0.86 6.54
CA VAL A 78 18.17 0.56 6.98
C VAL A 78 17.17 1.51 6.33
N PHE A 79 17.47 2.80 6.26
CA PHE A 79 16.63 3.80 5.61
C PHE A 79 16.43 3.47 4.12
N LEU A 80 17.50 3.14 3.41
CA LEU A 80 17.44 2.78 1.99
C LEU A 80 16.60 1.51 1.76
N VAL A 81 16.81 0.47 2.57
CA VAL A 81 15.99 -0.76 2.53
C VAL A 81 14.53 -0.42 2.80
N GLY A 82 14.26 0.46 3.76
CA GLY A 82 12.92 0.97 4.07
C GLY A 82 12.26 1.65 2.87
N VAL A 83 12.98 2.54 2.19
CA VAL A 83 12.49 3.23 0.98
C VAL A 83 12.15 2.23 -0.12
N PHE A 84 13.00 1.23 -0.39
CA PHE A 84 12.69 0.19 -1.37
C PHE A 84 11.51 -0.70 -0.97
N THR A 85 11.35 -0.95 0.34
CA THR A 85 10.23 -1.72 0.86
C THR A 85 8.92 -0.96 0.62
N VAL A 86 8.87 0.34 0.94
CA VAL A 86 7.74 1.21 0.63
C VAL A 86 7.47 1.24 -0.88
N ALA A 87 8.52 1.34 -1.71
CA ALA A 87 8.41 1.30 -3.17
C ALA A 87 7.65 0.08 -3.67
N ARG A 88 8.03 -1.09 -3.16
CA ARG A 88 7.43 -2.35 -3.54
C ARG A 88 5.99 -2.44 -3.05
N LEU A 89 5.71 -2.01 -1.82
CA LEU A 89 4.33 -1.95 -1.30
C LEU A 89 3.43 -1.06 -2.15
N MET A 90 3.94 0.09 -2.60
CA MET A 90 3.19 0.97 -3.51
C MET A 90 2.97 0.35 -4.90
N ALA A 91 3.87 -0.50 -5.38
CA ALA A 91 3.67 -1.26 -6.61
C ALA A 91 2.62 -2.36 -6.43
N LEU A 92 2.73 -3.14 -5.35
CA LEU A 92 1.79 -4.22 -5.02
C LEU A 92 0.37 -3.68 -4.80
N ASN A 93 0.20 -2.53 -4.14
CA ASN A 93 -1.11 -1.89 -4.02
C ASN A 93 -1.70 -1.51 -5.40
N ARG A 94 -0.88 -1.05 -6.34
CA ARG A 94 -1.35 -0.74 -7.71
C ARG A 94 -1.78 -2.01 -8.44
N ASP A 95 -1.07 -3.11 -8.24
CA ASP A 95 -1.46 -4.41 -8.80
C ASP A 95 -2.75 -4.92 -8.13
N ASP A 96 -2.93 -4.73 -6.81
CA ASP A 96 -4.18 -5.05 -6.10
C ASP A 96 -5.40 -4.35 -6.72
N PHE A 97 -5.27 -3.06 -7.03
CA PHE A 97 -6.31 -2.31 -7.73
C PHE A 97 -6.66 -2.93 -9.10
N ARG A 98 -5.67 -3.41 -9.86
CA ARG A 98 -5.92 -4.06 -11.16
C ARG A 98 -6.67 -5.38 -11.00
N TRP A 99 -6.36 -6.16 -9.98
CA TRP A 99 -7.05 -7.40 -9.68
C TRP A 99 -8.50 -7.16 -9.29
N VAL A 100 -8.77 -6.16 -8.45
CA VAL A 100 -10.13 -5.76 -8.07
C VAL A 100 -10.96 -5.34 -9.29
N LEU A 101 -10.39 -4.58 -10.22
CA LEU A 101 -11.09 -4.19 -11.45
C LEU A 101 -11.40 -5.40 -12.34
N GLY A 102 -10.46 -6.34 -12.49
CA GLY A 102 -10.71 -7.60 -13.18
C GLY A 102 -11.85 -8.39 -12.54
N MET A 103 -11.88 -8.47 -11.21
CA MET A 103 -12.96 -9.13 -10.48
C MET A 103 -14.31 -8.44 -10.66
N ASN A 104 -14.35 -7.10 -10.68
CA ASN A 104 -15.59 -6.36 -10.95
C ASN A 104 -16.08 -6.64 -12.37
N ARG A 105 -15.20 -6.70 -13.39
CA ARG A 105 -15.57 -7.11 -14.76
C ARG A 105 -16.20 -8.50 -14.80
N LEU A 106 -15.62 -9.47 -14.07
CA LEU A 106 -16.19 -10.81 -14.00
C LEU A 106 -17.55 -10.81 -13.31
N ARG A 107 -17.75 -9.96 -12.29
CA ARG A 107 -19.06 -9.79 -11.65
C ARG A 107 -20.10 -9.22 -12.61
N ASN A 108 -19.74 -8.22 -13.40
CA ASN A 108 -20.62 -7.73 -14.45
C ASN A 108 -20.99 -8.83 -15.45
N ALA A 109 -20.03 -9.65 -15.89
CA ALA A 109 -20.31 -10.80 -16.76
C ALA A 109 -21.25 -11.85 -16.12
N TYR A 110 -21.17 -12.07 -14.80
CA TYR A 110 -22.13 -12.93 -14.11
C TYR A 110 -23.55 -12.34 -14.11
N LEU A 111 -23.67 -11.03 -13.91
CA LEU A 111 -24.96 -10.34 -13.91
C LEU A 111 -25.56 -10.22 -15.33
N ASP A 112 -24.73 -10.14 -16.36
CA ASP A 112 -25.19 -10.19 -17.75
C ASP A 112 -25.83 -11.54 -18.09
N LEU A 113 -25.33 -12.63 -17.49
CA LEU A 113 -25.88 -13.98 -17.64
C LEU A 113 -27.09 -14.23 -16.72
N HIS A 114 -27.02 -13.74 -15.48
CA HIS A 114 -28.03 -13.97 -14.43
C HIS A 114 -28.34 -12.67 -13.66
N PRO A 115 -29.17 -11.77 -14.22
CA PRO A 115 -29.50 -10.48 -13.60
C PRO A 115 -30.18 -10.63 -12.23
N GLU A 116 -30.91 -11.72 -12.00
CA GLU A 116 -31.59 -12.03 -10.74
C GLU A 116 -30.63 -12.15 -9.53
N LEU A 117 -29.32 -12.31 -9.78
CA LEU A 117 -28.32 -12.39 -8.74
C LEU A 117 -27.87 -11.02 -8.20
N GLU A 118 -28.23 -9.92 -8.86
CA GLU A 118 -27.83 -8.57 -8.45
C GLU A 118 -28.05 -8.27 -6.95
N PRO A 119 -29.21 -8.57 -6.33
CA PRO A 119 -29.45 -8.28 -4.92
C PRO A 119 -28.53 -9.06 -3.95
N HIS A 120 -27.86 -10.11 -4.44
CA HIS A 120 -27.01 -10.98 -3.62
C HIS A 120 -25.54 -10.52 -3.60
N PHE A 121 -25.15 -9.60 -4.48
CA PHE A 121 -23.78 -9.11 -4.56
C PHE A 121 -23.57 -7.88 -3.66
N THR A 122 -22.58 -7.96 -2.77
CA THR A 122 -22.20 -6.86 -1.87
C THR A 122 -21.14 -5.94 -2.46
N THR A 123 -20.44 -6.39 -3.50
CA THR A 123 -19.31 -5.70 -4.12
C THR A 123 -19.71 -5.14 -5.49
N SER A 124 -18.99 -4.13 -5.97
CA SER A 124 -19.39 -3.43 -7.18
C SER A 124 -19.23 -4.30 -8.44
N PRO A 125 -20.17 -4.27 -9.39
CA PRO A 125 -19.99 -4.86 -10.71
C PRO A 125 -19.22 -3.93 -11.67
N TYR A 126 -19.01 -2.66 -11.33
CA TYR A 126 -18.42 -1.69 -12.25
C TYR A 126 -16.89 -1.68 -12.22
N ASP A 127 -16.27 -1.58 -13.38
CA ASP A 127 -14.81 -1.65 -13.56
C ASP A 127 -14.14 -0.27 -13.67
N ASP A 128 -14.70 0.70 -12.96
CA ASP A 128 -14.14 2.04 -12.82
C ASP A 128 -13.54 2.24 -11.41
N LEU A 129 -12.90 3.40 -11.20
CA LEU A 129 -12.29 3.73 -9.92
C LEU A 129 -13.32 3.74 -8.77
N ALA A 130 -14.55 4.21 -9.03
CA ALA A 130 -15.60 4.27 -8.02
C ALA A 130 -16.03 2.86 -7.58
N GLY A 131 -16.24 1.96 -8.54
CA GLY A 131 -16.57 0.56 -8.27
C GLY A 131 -15.43 -0.20 -7.60
N ALA A 132 -14.17 0.08 -7.96
CA ALA A 132 -13.02 -0.52 -7.29
C ALA A 132 -12.92 -0.07 -5.82
N LEU A 133 -13.12 1.23 -5.55
CA LEU A 133 -13.10 1.77 -4.19
C LEU A 133 -14.26 1.22 -3.35
N GLN A 134 -15.46 1.06 -3.93
CA GLN A 134 -16.59 0.40 -3.26
C GLN A 134 -16.25 -1.07 -2.92
N THR A 135 -15.67 -1.83 -3.84
CA THR A 135 -15.25 -3.22 -3.60
C THR A 135 -14.15 -3.31 -2.53
N LEU A 136 -13.31 -2.28 -2.39
CA LEU A 136 -12.30 -2.17 -1.34
C LEU A 136 -12.85 -1.62 -0.01
N GLY A 137 -14.13 -1.24 0.06
CA GLY A 137 -14.74 -0.65 1.25
C GLY A 137 -14.26 0.77 1.55
N VAL A 138 -13.72 1.48 0.55
CA VAL A 138 -13.26 2.87 0.68
C VAL A 138 -14.40 3.81 0.33
N GLU A 139 -14.99 4.44 1.34
CA GLU A 139 -16.05 5.44 1.15
C GLU A 139 -15.50 6.70 0.46
N THR A 140 -16.07 7.05 -0.70
CA THR A 140 -15.68 8.25 -1.48
C THR A 140 -16.44 9.51 -1.05
N SER A 141 -17.48 9.38 -0.22
CA SER A 141 -18.30 10.49 0.23
C SER A 141 -17.61 11.25 1.37
N GLY A 142 -16.86 12.30 1.04
CA GLY A 142 -16.41 13.31 2.01
C GLY A 142 -14.90 13.48 2.20
N ALA A 143 -14.06 12.96 1.30
CA ALA A 143 -12.60 13.10 1.44
C ALA A 143 -12.12 14.54 1.15
N ASP A 144 -12.17 15.40 2.17
CA ASP A 144 -11.25 16.53 2.26
C ASP A 144 -9.81 16.02 2.06
N ARG A 145 -8.96 16.81 1.39
CA ARG A 145 -7.54 16.44 1.13
C ARG A 145 -6.79 15.97 2.38
N LEU A 146 -7.17 16.46 3.55
CA LEU A 146 -6.64 16.05 4.85
C LEU A 146 -7.10 14.64 5.27
N GLY A 147 -8.38 14.29 5.09
CA GLY A 147 -8.90 12.95 5.35
C GLY A 147 -8.24 11.88 4.48
N SER A 148 -7.95 12.22 3.22
CA SER A 148 -7.18 11.37 2.29
C SER A 148 -5.75 11.10 2.78
N MET A 149 -5.09 12.06 3.43
CA MET A 149 -3.73 11.88 3.96
C MET A 149 -3.71 10.97 5.20
N PHE A 150 -4.65 11.17 6.13
CA PHE A 150 -4.77 10.31 7.31
C PHE A 150 -5.20 8.88 6.95
N HIS A 151 -6.07 8.72 5.94
CA HIS A 151 -6.40 7.40 5.42
C HIS A 151 -5.19 6.72 4.76
N GLY A 152 -4.37 7.48 4.03
CA GLY A 152 -3.10 6.99 3.47
C GLY A 152 -2.13 6.48 4.54
N LEU A 153 -2.06 7.14 5.70
CA LEU A 153 -1.25 6.72 6.84
C LEU A 153 -1.74 5.44 7.50
N GLN A 154 -3.04 5.13 7.42
CA GLN A 154 -3.61 3.89 7.94
C GLN A 154 -3.32 2.68 7.03
N THR A 155 -2.86 2.91 5.80
CA THR A 155 -2.42 1.82 4.93
C THR A 155 -1.07 1.26 5.34
N LEU A 156 -0.81 -0.01 5.02
CA LEU A 156 0.48 -0.67 5.25
C LEU A 156 1.69 0.16 4.74
N PRO A 157 1.74 0.62 3.47
CA PRO A 157 2.84 1.48 3.01
C PRO A 157 2.92 2.83 3.72
N GLY A 158 1.79 3.41 4.15
CA GLY A 158 1.77 4.66 4.90
C GLY A 158 2.42 4.53 6.28
N MET A 159 2.00 3.54 7.07
CA MET A 159 2.61 3.24 8.36
C MET A 159 4.11 2.93 8.22
N LEU A 160 4.48 2.14 7.21
CA LEU A 160 5.89 1.84 6.99
C LEU A 160 6.70 3.09 6.61
N SER A 161 6.15 3.97 5.78
CA SER A 161 6.79 5.25 5.41
C SER A 161 7.06 6.11 6.64
N LEU A 162 6.16 6.11 7.63
CA LEU A 162 6.34 6.81 8.90
C LEU A 162 7.52 6.24 9.70
N ILE A 163 7.62 4.92 9.78
CA ILE A 163 8.75 4.24 10.45
C ILE A 163 10.07 4.57 9.73
N VAL A 164 10.09 4.52 8.40
CA VAL A 164 11.28 4.87 7.60
C VAL A 164 11.64 6.35 7.79
N ALA A 165 10.65 7.24 7.87
CA ALA A 165 10.88 8.65 8.15
C ALA A 165 11.49 8.86 9.54
N ALA A 166 11.06 8.09 10.54
CA ALA A 166 11.64 8.13 11.89
C ALA A 166 13.12 7.72 11.88
N VAL A 167 13.48 6.71 11.09
CA VAL A 167 14.90 6.36 10.85
C VAL A 167 15.66 7.53 10.24
N GLY A 168 15.08 8.21 9.24
CA GLY A 168 15.65 9.44 8.67
C GLY A 168 15.86 10.55 9.70
N GLY A 169 14.91 10.73 10.62
CA GLY A 169 15.04 11.63 11.76
C GLY A 169 16.19 11.25 12.70
N GLY A 170 16.33 9.96 13.02
CA GLY A 170 17.44 9.44 13.81
C GLY A 170 18.80 9.75 13.17
N ILE A 171 18.93 9.57 11.85
CA ILE A 171 20.14 9.93 11.10
C ILE A 171 20.43 11.44 11.23
N GLY A 172 19.42 12.30 11.02
CA GLY A 172 19.58 13.76 11.14
C GLY A 172 20.02 14.21 12.53
N GLY A 173 19.48 13.59 13.58
CA GLY A 173 19.90 13.82 14.97
C GLY A 173 21.34 13.37 15.21
N LEU A 174 21.70 12.15 14.78
CA LEU A 174 23.04 11.59 14.95
C LEU A 174 24.12 12.40 14.23
N ILE A 175 23.82 12.92 13.03
CA ILE A 175 24.74 13.79 12.30
C ILE A 175 25.01 15.07 13.11
N ALA A 176 23.96 15.75 13.58
CA ALA A 176 24.14 16.97 14.37
C ALA A 176 24.90 16.71 15.68
N ALA A 177 24.58 15.62 16.37
CA ALA A 177 25.25 15.22 17.60
C ALA A 177 26.74 14.88 17.35
N GLY A 178 27.06 14.20 16.24
CA GLY A 178 28.43 13.87 15.86
C GLY A 178 29.30 15.10 15.56
N PHE A 179 28.69 16.23 15.17
CA PHE A 179 29.37 17.52 15.02
C PHE A 179 29.41 18.36 16.32
N GLY A 180 28.99 17.80 17.46
CA GLY A 180 29.01 18.48 18.75
C GLY A 180 27.93 19.56 18.89
N ALA A 181 26.85 19.48 18.12
CA ALA A 181 25.76 20.45 18.21
C ALA A 181 25.04 20.35 19.58
N PRO A 182 24.55 21.49 20.12
CA PRO A 182 23.74 21.48 21.35
C PRO A 182 22.43 20.70 21.16
N ALA A 183 21.87 20.19 22.26
CA ALA A 183 20.69 19.32 22.26
C ALA A 183 19.50 19.90 21.48
N GLY A 184 19.28 21.22 21.53
CA GLY A 184 18.23 21.88 20.75
C GLY A 184 18.43 21.72 19.24
N ILE A 185 19.66 21.85 18.74
CA ILE A 185 19.97 21.68 17.31
C ILE A 185 19.86 20.22 16.91
N VAL A 186 20.27 19.27 17.77
CA VAL A 186 20.10 17.83 17.53
C VAL A 186 18.62 17.45 17.40
N LEU A 187 17.77 17.98 18.26
CA LEU A 187 16.33 17.73 18.20
C LEU A 187 15.74 18.35 16.92
N LEU A 188 16.10 19.59 16.60
CA LEU A 188 15.61 20.28 15.41
C LEU A 188 16.07 19.60 14.12
N SER A 189 17.32 19.12 14.05
CA SER A 189 17.83 18.40 12.89
C SER A 189 17.11 17.07 12.70
N GLY A 190 16.84 16.34 13.80
CA GLY A 190 16.07 15.11 13.76
C GLY A 190 14.63 15.32 13.31
N ILE A 191 13.94 16.32 13.85
CA ILE A 191 12.57 16.68 13.43
C ILE A 191 12.57 17.10 11.96
N ALA A 192 13.51 17.95 11.53
CA ALA A 192 13.60 18.39 10.14
C ALA A 192 13.83 17.22 9.19
N ALA A 193 14.77 16.32 9.49
CA ALA A 193 15.04 15.13 8.67
C ALA A 193 13.86 14.16 8.64
N PHE A 194 13.14 13.98 9.76
CA PHE A 194 11.90 13.21 9.82
C PHE A 194 10.83 13.82 8.91
N VAL A 195 10.55 15.11 9.04
CA VAL A 195 9.53 15.80 8.25
C VAL A 195 9.88 15.77 6.76
N LEU A 196 11.14 16.04 6.40
CA LEU A 196 11.60 15.96 5.01
C LEU A 196 11.44 14.56 4.42
N SER A 197 11.77 13.52 5.19
CA SER A 197 11.59 12.13 4.77
C SER A 197 10.11 11.76 4.61
N ALA A 198 9.27 12.14 5.57
CA ALA A 198 7.83 11.88 5.55
C ALA A 198 7.13 12.61 4.39
N VAL A 199 7.42 13.90 4.21
CA VAL A 199 6.89 14.70 3.11
C VAL A 199 7.41 14.19 1.76
N GLY A 200 8.70 13.82 1.68
CA GLY A 200 9.29 13.23 0.48
C GLY A 200 8.59 11.95 0.05
N MET A 201 8.36 11.02 0.99
CA MET A 201 7.64 9.78 0.75
C MET A 201 6.16 10.02 0.41
N GLY A 202 5.48 10.93 1.11
CA GLY A 202 4.09 11.29 0.82
C GLY A 202 3.91 11.95 -0.55
N TYR A 203 4.82 12.84 -0.92
CA TYR A 203 4.82 13.48 -2.24
C TYR A 203 5.10 12.46 -3.35
N TRP A 204 6.10 11.61 -3.17
CA TRP A 204 6.41 10.54 -4.12
C TRP A 204 5.23 9.57 -4.27
N GLY A 205 4.59 9.20 -3.16
CA GLY A 205 3.45 8.31 -3.17
C GLY A 205 2.23 8.90 -3.87
N SER A 206 1.87 10.15 -3.56
CA SER A 206 0.75 10.84 -4.22
C SER A 206 0.99 11.04 -5.73
N ARG A 207 2.23 11.32 -6.14
CA ARG A 207 2.60 11.41 -7.56
C ARG A 207 2.48 10.06 -8.27
N SER A 208 2.83 8.97 -7.59
CA SER A 208 2.70 7.60 -8.11
C SER A 208 1.23 7.22 -8.34
N VAL A 209 0.36 7.55 -7.38
CA VAL A 209 -1.10 7.34 -7.50
C VAL A 209 -1.71 8.17 -8.62
N ARG A 210 -1.34 9.46 -8.75
CA ARG A 210 -1.82 10.33 -9.84
C ARG A 210 -1.40 9.87 -11.24
N ARG A 211 -0.39 8.98 -11.33
CA ARG A 211 0.06 8.35 -12.59
C ARG A 211 -0.59 6.98 -12.85
N LEU A 212 -1.70 6.67 -12.17
CA LEU A 212 -2.56 5.54 -12.53
C LEU A 212 -2.87 5.60 -14.03
N SER A 213 -2.43 4.55 -14.72
CA SER A 213 -2.15 4.56 -16.15
C SER A 213 -3.40 4.52 -17.04
N PRO A 214 -3.29 4.96 -18.31
CA PRO A 214 -4.33 4.84 -19.36
C PRO A 214 -4.85 3.41 -19.65
N GLY A 215 -4.24 2.37 -19.06
CA GLY A 215 -4.65 0.97 -19.21
C GLY A 215 -5.86 0.56 -18.36
N LEU A 216 -6.34 1.44 -17.47
CA LEU A 216 -7.60 1.29 -16.72
C LEU A 216 -8.79 1.88 -17.46
N ALA A 217 -8.81 1.83 -18.80
CA ALA A 217 -10.02 2.23 -19.52
C ALA A 217 -11.16 1.29 -19.09
N ALA A 218 -12.09 1.83 -18.30
CA ALA A 218 -13.28 1.14 -17.83
C ALA A 218 -14.08 0.69 -19.05
N ARG A 219 -14.37 -0.61 -19.14
CA ARG A 219 -15.21 -1.20 -20.18
C ARG A 219 -16.68 -1.17 -19.77
N PHE A 220 -16.95 -1.24 -18.47
CA PHE A 220 -18.26 -1.25 -17.83
C PHE A 220 -18.27 -0.24 -16.66
N PRO A 221 -18.22 1.08 -16.97
CA PRO A 221 -18.22 2.12 -15.95
C PRO A 221 -19.57 2.21 -15.24
N GLY A 222 -19.55 2.64 -13.98
CA GLY A 222 -20.76 2.88 -13.20
C GLY A 222 -21.54 4.11 -13.69
N PRO A 223 -22.82 4.24 -13.28
CA PRO A 223 -23.61 5.42 -13.57
C PRO A 223 -22.94 6.67 -12.99
N ARG A 224 -22.80 7.73 -13.81
CA ARG A 224 -22.19 8.99 -13.37
C ARG A 224 -23.01 9.58 -12.23
N LYS A 225 -22.39 9.85 -11.09
CA LYS A 225 -23.02 10.62 -10.02
C LYS A 225 -23.34 12.02 -10.57
N PRO A 226 -24.60 12.50 -10.49
CA PRO A 226 -24.95 13.85 -10.94
C PRO A 226 -24.13 14.88 -10.15
N PRO A 227 -23.75 16.01 -10.76
CA PRO A 227 -23.02 17.06 -10.05
C PRO A 227 -23.92 17.56 -8.90
N THR A 228 -23.45 17.36 -7.68
CA THR A 228 -23.96 18.00 -6.46
C THR A 228 -23.30 19.34 -6.27
#